data_AF-A0A924VKH0-F1
#
_entry.id   AF-A0A924VKH0-F1
#
_cell.length_a   1.000
_cell.length_b   1.000
_cell.length_c   1.000
_cell.angle_alpha   90.00
_cell.angle_beta   90.00
_cell.angle_gamma   90.00
#
_symmetry.space_group_name_H-M   'P 1'
#
loop_
_entity.id
_entity.type
_entity.pdbx_description
1 polymer ?
#
loop_
_entity_poly.entity_id
_entity_poly.type
_entity_poly.pdbx_seq_one_letter_code
_entity_poly.pdbx_strand_id
1 'polypeptide(L)'
;MPSIIKREYRLSDGREHIYFDDADTTLSPDRAPDARHLDPRPDTARMRQDPLSGEWISIAAARQNRVFLPPTDQDPPAPPGAADPPELPGASYVALF
;
A
#
# COMPACT_ATOMS: atom_id res chain seq x y z
N MET A 1 -17.63 -25.10 19.06
CA MET A 1 -18.06 -24.67 17.71
C MET A 1 -16.85 -24.10 17.02
N PRO A 2 -16.58 -24.44 15.75
CA PRO A 2 -15.52 -23.80 15.00
C PRO A 2 -15.87 -22.31 14.88
N SER A 3 -14.96 -21.43 15.33
CA SER A 3 -15.17 -19.98 15.38
C SER A 3 -14.13 -19.27 14.52
N ILE A 4 -14.56 -18.24 13.79
CA ILE A 4 -13.68 -17.32 13.06
C ILE A 4 -12.81 -16.56 14.05
N ILE A 5 -11.52 -16.39 13.75
CA ILE A 5 -10.56 -15.68 14.60
C ILE A 5 -10.17 -14.37 13.92
N LYS A 6 -10.32 -13.25 14.64
CA LYS A 6 -9.82 -11.93 14.22
C LYS A 6 -8.38 -11.76 14.72
N ARG A 7 -7.48 -11.27 13.85
CA ARG A 7 -6.10 -10.91 14.22
C ARG A 7 -5.77 -9.52 13.71
N GLU A 8 -5.12 -8.72 14.54
CA GLU A 8 -4.80 -7.32 14.24
C GLU A 8 -3.28 -7.14 14.18
N TYR A 9 -2.84 -6.44 13.13
CA TYR A 9 -1.45 -6.12 12.87
C TYR A 9 -1.34 -4.64 12.50
N ARG A 10 -0.11 -4.13 12.49
CA ARG A 10 0.20 -2.75 12.13
C ARG A 10 1.10 -2.75 10.90
N LEU A 11 0.70 -2.04 9.86
CA LEU A 11 1.53 -1.82 8.67
C LEU A 11 2.65 -0.82 8.97
N SER A 12 3.65 -0.79 8.10
CA SER A 12 4.81 0.12 8.19
C SER A 12 4.40 1.60 8.20
N ASP A 13 3.26 1.96 7.61
CA ASP A 13 2.69 3.31 7.60
C ASP A 13 1.76 3.62 8.79
N GLY A 14 1.62 2.67 9.72
CA GLY A 14 0.78 2.81 10.91
C GLY A 14 -0.70 2.50 10.70
N ARG A 15 -1.15 2.14 9.48
CA ARG A 15 -2.50 1.62 9.27
C ARG A 15 -2.70 0.27 9.96
N GLU A 16 -3.92 0.03 10.43
CA GLU A 16 -4.31 -1.27 10.99
C GLU A 16 -4.55 -2.25 9.85
N HIS A 17 -4.11 -3.48 10.05
CA HIS A 17 -4.34 -4.57 9.13
C HIS A 17 -4.99 -5.73 9.88
N ILE A 18 -6.18 -6.14 9.42
CA ILE A 18 -7.01 -7.11 10.13
C ILE A 18 -7.15 -8.38 9.28
N TYR A 19 -6.73 -9.51 9.83
CA TYR A 19 -6.96 -10.84 9.26
C TYR A 19 -8.16 -11.50 9.93
N PHE A 20 -8.96 -12.19 9.14
CA PHE A 20 -10.01 -13.09 9.60
C PHE A 20 -9.65 -14.49 9.15
N ASP A 21 -9.35 -15.35 10.11
CA ASP A 21 -9.08 -16.75 9.82
C ASP A 21 -10.38 -17.55 9.93
N ASP A 22 -10.66 -18.34 8.90
CA ASP A 22 -11.74 -19.32 8.93
C ASP A 22 -11.50 -20.34 10.04
N ALA A 23 -12.58 -20.93 10.51
CA ALA A 23 -12.54 -21.76 11.71
C ALA A 23 -11.80 -23.10 11.52
N ASP A 24 -11.55 -23.50 10.28
CA ASP A 24 -10.75 -24.64 9.85
C ASP A 24 -9.42 -24.23 9.19
N THR A 25 -8.97 -22.99 9.41
CA THR A 25 -7.70 -22.49 8.89
C THR A 25 -6.52 -23.39 9.28
N THR A 26 -5.62 -23.64 8.32
CA THR A 26 -4.35 -24.33 8.56
C THR A 26 -3.17 -23.36 8.59
N LEU A 27 -3.44 -22.06 8.46
CA LEU A 27 -2.43 -21.01 8.50
C LEU A 27 -1.87 -20.88 9.93
N SER A 28 -0.58 -20.58 10.02
CA SER A 28 0.07 -20.19 11.28
C SER A 28 -0.71 -19.04 11.94
N PRO A 29 -0.75 -18.90 13.27
CA PRO A 29 -1.28 -17.69 13.90
C PRO A 29 -0.44 -16.43 13.63
N ASP A 30 0.86 -16.61 13.39
CA ASP A 30 1.81 -15.53 13.17
C ASP A 30 1.81 -15.12 11.69
N ARG A 31 1.54 -13.84 11.42
CA ARG A 31 1.68 -13.23 10.09
C ARG A 31 3.06 -12.58 10.00
N ALA A 32 3.67 -12.68 8.81
CA ALA A 32 4.91 -11.97 8.55
C ALA A 32 4.68 -10.45 8.66
N PRO A 33 5.66 -9.67 9.14
CA PRO A 33 5.52 -8.22 9.24
C PRO A 33 5.59 -7.57 7.85
N ASP A 34 4.98 -6.38 7.72
CA ASP A 34 5.19 -5.51 6.56
C ASP A 34 6.66 -5.06 6.53
N ALA A 35 7.39 -5.48 5.49
CA ALA A 35 8.83 -5.25 5.34
C ALA A 35 9.17 -4.03 4.48
N ARG A 36 8.16 -3.24 4.07
CA ARG A 36 8.38 -2.06 3.22
C ARG A 36 9.21 -1.00 3.95
N HIS A 37 10.17 -0.44 3.24
CA HIS A 37 10.81 0.81 3.63
C HIS A 37 9.99 1.96 3.05
N LEU A 38 9.46 2.82 3.92
CA LEU A 38 8.62 3.95 3.49
C LEU A 38 9.42 5.24 3.48
N ASP A 39 9.45 5.88 2.32
CA ASP A 39 9.92 7.24 2.21
C ASP A 39 8.99 8.22 2.95
N PRO A 40 9.51 9.40 3.36
CA PRO A 40 8.67 10.45 3.89
C PRO A 40 7.51 10.77 2.96
N ARG A 41 6.33 11.00 3.55
CA ARG A 41 5.15 11.40 2.78
C ARG A 41 5.47 12.69 2.01
N PRO A 42 5.21 12.73 0.68
CA PRO A 42 5.46 13.93 -0.09
C PRO A 42 4.54 15.08 0.32
N ASP A 43 4.96 16.30 0.01
CA ASP A 43 4.16 17.50 0.22
C ASP A 43 2.79 17.41 -0.46
N THR A 44 1.78 17.94 0.23
CA THR A 44 0.44 18.07 -0.35
C THR A 44 0.46 18.97 -1.57
N ALA A 45 -0.23 18.55 -2.64
CA ALA A 45 -0.43 19.37 -3.81
C ALA A 45 -1.01 20.75 -3.44
N ARG A 46 -0.60 21.78 -4.19
CA ARG A 46 -1.02 23.16 -3.99
C ARG A 46 -1.90 23.60 -5.16
N MET A 47 -2.80 24.54 -4.94
CA MET A 47 -3.59 25.18 -6.01
C MET A 47 -3.02 26.57 -6.30
N ARG A 48 -2.95 26.95 -7.57
CA ARG A 48 -2.65 28.33 -8.01
C ARG A 48 -3.66 28.75 -9.06
N GLN A 49 -4.14 29.99 -8.97
CA GLN A 49 -5.02 30.55 -9.98
C GLN A 49 -4.18 31.22 -11.07
N ASP A 50 -4.49 30.94 -12.33
CA ASP A 50 -3.92 31.67 -13.46
C ASP A 50 -4.61 33.06 -13.57
N PRO A 51 -3.86 34.17 -13.48
CA PRO A 51 -4.44 35.51 -13.52
C PRO A 51 -5.06 35.90 -14.87
N LEU A 52 -4.71 35.22 -15.97
CA LEU A 52 -5.23 35.56 -17.30
C LEU A 52 -6.56 34.86 -17.58
N SER A 53 -6.66 33.56 -17.28
CA SER A 53 -7.86 32.76 -17.51
C SER A 53 -8.82 32.73 -16.31
N GLY A 54 -8.32 33.00 -15.10
CA GLY A 54 -9.05 32.81 -13.85
C GLY A 54 -9.19 31.34 -13.43
N GLU A 55 -8.58 30.39 -14.14
CA GLU A 55 -8.67 28.96 -13.83
C GLU A 55 -7.80 28.56 -12.63
N TRP A 56 -8.27 27.56 -11.89
CA TRP A 56 -7.53 26.96 -10.77
C TRP A 56 -6.74 25.73 -11.24
N ILE A 57 -5.42 25.80 -11.09
CA ILE A 57 -4.49 24.75 -11.53
C ILE A 57 -3.93 24.02 -10.31
N SER A 58 -4.00 22.69 -10.33
CA SER A 58 -3.37 21.83 -9.33
C SER A 58 -1.90 21.59 -9.66
N ILE A 59 -1.04 21.84 -8.68
CA ILE A 59 0.40 21.60 -8.75
C ILE A 59 0.74 20.46 -7.79
N ALA A 60 0.96 19.28 -8.37
CA ALA A 60 1.31 18.06 -7.66
C ALA A 60 2.75 17.63 -8.03
N ALA A 61 3.75 18.37 -7.53
CA ALA A 61 5.16 18.18 -7.88
C ALA A 61 5.64 16.73 -7.67
N ALA A 62 5.15 16.04 -6.64
CA ALA A 62 5.47 14.65 -6.36
C ALA A 62 5.12 13.67 -7.50
N ARG A 63 4.24 14.04 -8.45
CA ARG A 63 3.94 13.22 -9.63
C ARG A 63 5.09 13.14 -10.64
N GLN A 64 6.05 14.08 -10.59
CA GLN A 64 7.23 14.06 -11.47
C GLN A 64 8.14 12.85 -11.21
N ASN A 65 8.06 12.26 -10.01
CA ASN A 65 8.82 11.06 -9.64
C ASN A 65 8.17 9.75 -10.10
N ARG A 66 7.01 9.82 -10.77
CA ARG A 66 6.38 8.60 -11.30
C ARG A 66 7.19 8.08 -12.48
N VAL A 67 7.48 6.79 -12.45
CA VAL A 67 8.24 6.15 -13.51
C VAL A 67 7.47 6.25 -14.82
N PHE A 68 8.14 6.75 -15.86
CA PHE A 68 7.65 6.76 -17.23
C PHE A 68 8.43 5.70 -18.01
N LEU A 69 7.71 4.69 -18.51
CA LEU A 69 8.30 3.50 -19.13
C LEU A 69 9.30 2.79 -18.18
N PRO A 70 8.81 2.24 -17.05
CA PRO A 70 9.66 1.51 -16.13
C PRO A 70 10.39 0.35 -16.83
N PRO A 71 11.63 0.04 -16.40
CA PRO A 71 12.23 -1.24 -16.76
C PRO A 71 11.32 -2.39 -16.31
N THR A 72 11.44 -3.57 -16.94
CA THR A 72 10.51 -4.70 -16.73
C THR A 72 10.40 -5.15 -15.27
N ASP A 73 11.44 -4.92 -14.47
CA ASP A 73 11.51 -5.21 -13.04
C ASP A 73 10.79 -4.19 -12.14
N GLN A 74 10.32 -3.06 -12.71
CA GLN A 74 9.56 -2.02 -12.02
C GLN A 74 8.19 -1.77 -12.66
N ASP A 75 7.68 -2.76 -13.41
CA ASP A 75 6.35 -2.71 -14.03
C ASP A 75 5.26 -2.68 -12.95
N PRO A 76 4.49 -1.58 -12.79
CA PRO A 76 3.51 -1.44 -11.71
C PRO A 76 2.42 -2.53 -11.61
N PRO A 77 1.94 -3.15 -12.71
CA PRO A 77 1.03 -4.29 -12.65
C PRO A 77 1.71 -5.63 -12.38
N ALA A 78 3.05 -5.73 -12.40
CA ALA A 78 3.73 -6.99 -12.11
C ALA A 78 3.56 -7.39 -10.63
N PRO A 79 3.55 -8.70 -10.32
CA PRO A 79 3.50 -9.15 -8.95
C PRO A 79 4.73 -8.67 -8.16
N PRO A 80 4.55 -8.21 -6.91
CA PRO A 80 5.64 -7.72 -6.07
C PRO A 80 6.66 -8.84 -5.76
N GLY A 81 7.92 -8.44 -5.65
CA GLY A 81 9.07 -9.34 -5.44
C GLY A 81 9.84 -9.03 -4.16
N ALA A 82 10.91 -9.77 -3.89
CA ALA A 82 11.72 -9.53 -2.69
C ALA A 82 12.37 -8.14 -2.63
N ALA A 83 12.63 -7.53 -3.80
CA ALA A 83 13.17 -6.17 -3.92
C ALA A 83 12.11 -5.08 -3.73
N ASP A 84 10.83 -5.40 -3.93
CA ASP A 84 9.69 -4.50 -3.72
C ASP A 84 8.59 -5.23 -2.94
N PRO A 85 8.72 -5.31 -1.61
CA PRO A 85 7.88 -6.17 -0.79
C PRO A 85 6.42 -5.70 -0.79
N PRO A 86 5.45 -6.63 -0.86
CA PRO A 86 4.04 -6.29 -0.86
C PRO A 86 3.60 -5.72 0.49
N GLU A 87 2.51 -4.94 0.44
CA GLU A 87 1.76 -4.53 1.64
C GLU A 87 1.15 -5.73 2.40
N LEU A 88 0.79 -6.78 1.67
CA LEU A 88 0.32 -8.05 2.24
C LEU A 88 1.45 -9.09 2.23
N PRO A 89 2.12 -9.32 3.37
CA PRO A 89 3.10 -10.38 3.46
C PRO A 89 2.40 -11.74 3.64
N GLY A 90 2.77 -12.72 2.79
CA GLY A 90 2.34 -14.11 2.91
C GLY A 90 1.04 -14.47 2.17
N ALA A 91 0.53 -15.68 2.43
CA ALA A 91 -0.71 -16.17 1.86
C ALA A 91 -1.90 -15.71 2.70
N SER A 92 -2.82 -14.97 2.09
CA SER A 92 -4.05 -14.51 2.74
C SER A 92 -5.18 -14.48 1.74
N TYR A 93 -6.37 -14.90 2.18
CA TYR A 93 -7.57 -14.98 1.35
C TYR A 93 -8.32 -13.63 1.29
N VAL A 94 -8.30 -12.86 2.38
CA VAL A 94 -8.94 -11.54 2.47
C VAL A 94 -8.14 -10.63 3.41
N ALA A 95 -7.96 -9.37 3.02
CA ALA A 95 -7.46 -8.30 3.86
C ALA A 95 -8.37 -7.07 3.74
N LEU A 96 -8.61 -6.39 4.86
CA LEU A 96 -9.25 -5.08 4.91
C LEU A 96 -8.22 -4.03 5.38
N PHE A 97 -8.25 -2.85 4.76
CA PHE A 97 -7.42 -1.69 5.06
C PHE A 97 -8.27 -0.48 5.45
#